data_AF-A0AAV5X0G6-F1
#
_entry.id   AF-A0AAV5X0G6-F1
#
_cell.length_a   1.000
_cell.length_b   1.000
_cell.length_c   1.000
_cell.angle_alpha   90.00
_cell.angle_beta   90.00
_cell.angle_gamma   90.00
#
_symmetry.space_group_name_H-M   'P 1'
#
loop_
_entity.id
_entity.type
_entity.pdbx_description
1 polymer ?
#
loop_
_entity_poly.entity_id
_entity_poly.type
_entity_poly.pdbx_seq_one_letter_code
_entity_poly.pdbx_strand_id
1 'polypeptide(L)'
;SLSYRQTYCPKSCANSGCGPATTTTAAPGTNTTFTENANCKKWATSATNFCGSADIKDDQKKAICKTTCEKEIAKTDACVLYSLKGTAVTRMPPAVSAPTTTTIDAATADTKIVSVYAKDKCEVLLLAIATTPVAEGIKFTGTATVNFFKVAAANQGSLKYTCTCTP
;
A
#
# COMPACT_ATOMS: atom_id res chain seq x y z
N SER A 1 -6.85 15.91 14.78
CA SER A 1 -7.58 16.35 15.98
C SER A 1 -7.44 15.33 17.10
N LEU A 2 -7.80 15.69 18.34
CA LEU A 2 -7.84 14.79 19.51
C LEU A 2 -8.76 13.59 19.28
N SER A 3 -9.97 13.83 18.77
CA SER A 3 -10.98 12.80 18.43
C SER A 3 -10.43 11.72 17.49
N TYR A 4 -9.63 12.11 16.50
CA TYR A 4 -9.05 11.17 15.56
C TYR A 4 -7.95 10.28 16.18
N ARG A 5 -7.11 10.84 17.04
CA ARG A 5 -6.08 10.07 17.76
C ARG A 5 -6.73 9.05 18.72
N GLN A 6 -7.88 9.38 19.30
CA GLN A 6 -8.66 8.45 20.10
C GLN A 6 -9.25 7.31 19.24
N THR A 7 -9.74 7.60 18.03
CA THR A 7 -10.31 6.57 17.13
C THR A 7 -9.26 5.59 16.60
N TYR A 8 -8.11 6.08 16.15
CA TYR A 8 -7.14 5.26 15.38
C TYR A 8 -5.85 4.91 16.13
N CYS A 9 -5.54 5.59 17.24
CA CYS A 9 -4.37 5.33 18.07
C CYS A 9 -4.73 5.25 19.57
N PRO A 10 -5.74 4.47 19.98
CA PRO A 10 -6.31 4.53 21.34
C PRO A 10 -5.28 4.23 22.42
N LYS A 11 -4.38 3.26 22.19
CA LYS A 11 -3.32 2.88 23.16
C LYS A 11 -2.29 3.99 23.38
N SER A 12 -1.88 4.69 22.32
CA SER A 12 -0.92 5.80 22.41
C SER A 12 -1.58 7.07 22.97
N CYS A 13 -2.89 7.25 22.75
CA CYS A 13 -3.65 8.39 23.29
C CYS A 13 -3.91 8.26 24.79
N ALA A 14 -4.14 7.04 25.30
CA ALA A 14 -4.34 6.77 26.73
C ALA A 14 -3.17 7.26 27.59
N ASN A 15 -1.94 7.10 27.10
CA ASN A 15 -0.73 7.56 27.80
C ASN A 15 -0.43 9.06 27.62
N SER A 16 -1.18 9.77 26.78
CA SER A 16 -0.94 11.18 26.42
C SER A 16 -2.05 12.13 26.91
N GLY A 17 -2.94 11.68 27.80
CA GLY A 17 -4.00 12.52 28.38
C GLY A 17 -5.19 12.78 27.47
N CYS A 18 -5.37 11.98 26.40
CA CYS A 18 -6.64 11.97 25.69
C CYS A 18 -7.68 11.31 26.61
N GLY A 19 -8.63 12.08 27.16
CA GLY A 19 -9.72 11.54 27.98
C GLY A 19 -10.49 10.40 27.26
N PRO A 20 -11.39 9.69 27.97
CA PRO A 20 -12.19 8.63 27.34
C PRO A 20 -12.89 9.16 26.09
N ALA A 21 -12.95 8.34 25.04
CA ALA A 21 -13.55 8.70 23.77
C ALA A 21 -15.03 9.05 23.96
N THR A 22 -15.35 10.32 24.18
CA THR A 22 -16.72 10.79 24.06
C THR A 22 -17.06 10.81 22.58
N THR A 23 -18.00 9.97 22.19
CA THR A 23 -18.63 9.96 20.86
C THR A 23 -19.43 11.24 20.68
N THR A 24 -18.75 12.35 20.41
CA THR A 24 -19.37 13.51 19.79
C THR A 24 -19.08 13.47 18.31
N THR A 25 -20.12 13.15 17.55
CA THR A 25 -20.16 13.25 16.09
C THR A 25 -19.91 14.71 15.72
N ALA A 26 -18.64 15.08 15.54
CA ALA A 26 -18.30 16.39 15.02
C ALA A 26 -18.76 16.43 13.55
N ALA A 27 -19.75 17.28 13.27
CA ALA A 27 -20.12 17.62 11.90
C ALA A 27 -18.86 18.05 11.12
N PRO A 28 -18.78 17.77 9.80
CA PRO A 28 -17.60 18.11 9.02
C PRO A 28 -17.46 19.64 9.00
N GLY A 29 -16.51 20.14 9.79
CA GLY A 29 -16.12 21.54 9.77
C GLY A 29 -15.57 21.88 8.39
N THR A 30 -16.30 22.72 7.67
CA THR A 30 -15.87 23.40 6.46
C THR A 30 -14.54 24.12 6.73
N ASN A 31 -13.54 23.85 5.90
CA ASN A 31 -12.28 24.59 5.79
C ASN A 31 -11.31 24.53 6.99
N THR A 32 -10.86 23.34 7.38
CA THR A 32 -9.52 23.21 7.97
C THR A 32 -8.53 22.82 6.88
N THR A 33 -7.56 23.69 6.61
CA THR A 33 -6.40 23.37 5.78
C THR A 33 -5.77 22.09 6.32
N PHE A 34 -5.90 20.99 5.58
CA PHE A 34 -5.36 19.71 6.01
C PHE A 34 -3.84 19.77 5.94
N THR A 35 -3.17 19.90 7.09
CA THR A 35 -1.73 19.71 7.19
C THR A 35 -1.46 18.23 7.45
N GLU A 36 -0.84 17.54 6.47
CA GLU A 36 -0.44 16.14 6.66
C GLU A 36 0.59 15.99 7.80
N ASN A 37 0.70 14.79 8.36
CA ASN A 37 1.70 14.53 9.41
C ASN A 37 3.12 14.72 8.86
N ALA A 38 4.00 15.39 9.62
CA ALA A 38 5.40 15.60 9.21
C ALA A 38 6.18 14.30 8.92
N ASN A 39 5.74 13.17 9.49
CA ASN A 39 6.36 11.86 9.25
C ASN A 39 5.81 11.13 8.02
N CYS A 40 4.82 11.66 7.30
CA CYS A 40 4.18 10.95 6.18
C CYS A 40 5.18 10.48 5.13
N LYS A 41 6.11 11.34 4.72
CA LYS A 41 7.19 10.95 3.79
C LYS A 41 8.05 9.80 4.32
N LYS A 42 8.42 9.85 5.61
CA LYS A 42 9.22 8.80 6.26
C LYS A 42 8.44 7.48 6.35
N TRP A 43 7.15 7.53 6.69
CA TRP A 43 6.33 6.33 6.80
C TRP A 43 6.04 5.69 5.44
N ALA A 44 5.86 6.50 4.39
CA ALA A 44 5.67 6.02 3.03
C ALA A 44 6.91 5.29 2.49
N THR A 45 8.12 5.72 2.85
CA THR A 45 9.37 5.08 2.41
C THR A 45 9.94 4.07 3.40
N SER A 46 9.37 3.91 4.58
CA SER A 46 9.82 2.88 5.54
C SER A 46 9.47 1.46 5.05
N ALA A 47 10.12 0.43 5.60
CA ALA A 47 9.78 -0.98 5.34
C ALA A 47 8.31 -1.33 5.66
N THR A 48 7.64 -0.58 6.54
CA THR A 48 6.20 -0.74 6.82
C THR A 48 5.29 -0.11 5.77
N ASN A 49 5.83 0.77 4.91
CA ASN A 49 5.18 1.40 3.76
C ASN A 49 3.72 1.83 4.03
N PHE A 50 3.53 2.91 4.78
CA PHE A 50 2.20 3.33 5.23
C PHE A 50 1.18 3.47 4.08
N CYS A 51 1.58 4.04 2.94
CA CYS A 51 0.67 4.23 1.81
C CYS A 51 0.32 2.90 1.10
N GLY A 52 1.29 2.00 0.95
CA GLY A 52 1.09 0.69 0.31
C GLY A 52 0.77 -0.47 1.24
N SER A 53 0.51 -0.20 2.53
CA SER A 53 0.20 -1.24 3.52
C SER A 53 -1.26 -1.72 3.41
N ALA A 54 -1.44 -3.04 3.56
CA ALA A 54 -2.74 -3.69 3.64
C ALA A 54 -3.46 -3.41 4.98
N ASP A 55 -2.70 -3.08 6.03
CA ASP A 55 -3.21 -2.85 7.39
C ASP A 55 -3.74 -1.42 7.59
N ILE A 56 -3.47 -0.52 6.63
CA ILE A 56 -3.86 0.90 6.70
C ILE A 56 -5.03 1.15 5.74
N LYS A 57 -6.17 1.52 6.31
CA LYS A 57 -7.41 1.80 5.56
C LYS A 57 -7.33 3.15 4.83
N ASP A 58 -8.12 3.31 3.76
CA ASP A 58 -8.13 4.55 2.96
C ASP A 58 -8.47 5.79 3.78
N ASP A 59 -9.38 5.69 4.74
CA ASP A 59 -9.73 6.82 5.61
C ASP A 59 -8.56 7.21 6.52
N GLN A 60 -7.70 6.26 6.88
CA GLN A 60 -6.46 6.55 7.60
C GLN A 60 -5.44 7.26 6.71
N LYS A 61 -5.32 6.83 5.44
CA LYS A 61 -4.45 7.50 4.47
C LYS A 61 -4.93 8.94 4.23
N LYS A 62 -6.22 9.14 3.96
CA LYS A 62 -6.86 10.45 3.73
C LYS A 62 -6.73 11.39 4.92
N ALA A 63 -6.76 10.88 6.15
CA ALA A 63 -6.76 11.70 7.34
C ALA A 63 -5.37 11.93 7.97
N ILE A 64 -4.34 11.17 7.58
CA ILE A 64 -2.99 11.32 8.13
C ILE A 64 -2.02 11.84 7.08
N CYS A 65 -2.07 11.25 5.88
CA CYS A 65 -1.07 11.43 4.82
C CYS A 65 -1.73 11.63 3.45
N LYS A 66 -2.76 12.49 3.37
CA LYS A 66 -3.56 12.68 2.15
C LYS A 66 -2.71 12.95 0.92
N THR A 67 -1.80 13.92 1.01
CA THR A 67 -0.96 14.34 -0.11
C THR A 67 0.10 13.29 -0.41
N THR A 68 0.78 12.78 0.62
CA THR A 68 1.81 11.74 0.43
C THR A 68 1.26 10.45 -0.17
N CYS A 69 0.04 10.02 0.20
CA CYS A 69 -0.58 8.79 -0.27
C CYS A 69 -1.65 9.01 -1.36
N GLU A 70 -1.61 10.14 -2.08
CA GLU A 70 -2.65 10.55 -3.03
C GLU A 70 -2.92 9.47 -4.09
N LYS A 71 -1.86 8.84 -4.61
CA LYS A 71 -1.99 7.79 -5.64
C LYS A 71 -2.70 6.55 -5.12
N GLU A 72 -2.41 6.15 -3.88
CA GLU A 72 -3.01 4.98 -3.22
C GLU A 72 -4.47 5.25 -2.84
N ILE A 73 -4.81 6.51 -2.55
CA ILE A 73 -6.18 6.95 -2.29
C ILE A 73 -6.98 7.00 -3.58
N ALA A 74 -6.39 7.50 -4.67
CA ALA A 74 -7.07 7.66 -5.95
C ALA A 74 -7.36 6.32 -6.64
N LYS A 75 -6.53 5.29 -6.40
CA LYS A 75 -6.72 3.92 -6.94
C LYS A 75 -6.92 3.87 -8.47
N THR A 76 -6.29 4.80 -9.18
CA THR A 76 -6.41 4.94 -10.64
C THR A 76 -5.59 3.90 -11.39
N ASP A 77 -4.47 3.48 -10.82
CA ASP A 77 -3.58 2.50 -11.44
C ASP A 77 -4.21 1.10 -11.43
N ALA A 78 -3.83 0.26 -12.39
CA ALA A 78 -4.27 -1.13 -12.48
C ALA A 78 -3.53 -2.01 -11.48
N CYS A 79 -2.20 -2.03 -11.57
CA CYS A 79 -1.33 -2.72 -10.63
C CYS A 79 -0.09 -1.87 -10.29
N VAL A 80 0.39 -1.99 -9.06
CA VAL A 80 1.58 -1.29 -8.57
C VAL A 80 2.37 -2.22 -7.65
N LEU A 81 3.70 -2.19 -7.75
CA LEU A 81 4.58 -2.89 -6.82
C LEU A 81 5.30 -1.91 -5.91
N TYR A 82 5.62 -2.35 -4.71
CA TYR A 82 6.43 -1.61 -3.76
C TYR A 82 7.72 -2.37 -3.49
N SER A 83 8.83 -1.79 -3.92
CA SER A 83 10.16 -2.38 -3.86
C SER A 83 10.94 -1.81 -2.69
N LEU A 84 11.49 -2.67 -1.84
CA LEU A 84 12.38 -2.34 -0.74
C LEU A 84 13.84 -2.52 -1.21
N LYS A 85 14.61 -1.44 -1.17
CA LYS A 85 16.07 -1.46 -1.35
C LYS A 85 16.72 -0.96 -0.05
N GLY A 86 17.51 -1.82 0.59
CA GLY A 86 18.00 -1.56 1.94
C GLY A 86 16.82 -1.37 2.91
N THR A 87 16.64 -0.16 3.44
CA THR A 87 15.53 0.19 4.36
C THR A 87 14.43 1.04 3.72
N ALA A 88 14.58 1.40 2.44
CA ALA A 88 13.71 2.33 1.75
C ALA A 88 12.78 1.60 0.77
N VAL A 89 11.48 1.79 0.95
CA VAL A 89 10.43 1.35 0.03
C VAL A 89 10.16 2.44 -1.00
N THR A 90 10.12 2.03 -2.26
CA THR A 90 9.79 2.86 -3.41
C THR A 90 8.60 2.25 -4.14
N ARG A 91 7.64 3.09 -4.47
CA ARG A 91 6.54 2.74 -5.37
C ARG A 91 7.06 2.65 -6.80
N MET A 92 6.95 1.48 -7.42
CA MET A 92 7.36 1.28 -8.81
C MET A 92 6.38 1.99 -9.77
N PRO A 93 6.81 2.29 -11.01
CA PRO A 93 5.90 2.73 -12.05
C PRO A 93 4.72 1.75 -12.19
N PRO A 94 3.48 2.25 -12.35
CA PRO A 94 2.33 1.37 -12.52
C PRO A 94 2.46 0.54 -13.79
N ALA A 95 2.04 -0.72 -13.74
CA ALA A 95 1.81 -1.47 -14.96
C ALA A 95 0.50 -0.97 -15.59
N VAL A 96 0.56 -0.65 -16.88
CA VAL A 96 -0.65 -0.48 -17.69
C VAL A 96 -1.31 -1.85 -17.85
N SER A 97 -2.63 -1.90 -17.66
CA SER A 97 -3.42 -3.11 -17.93
C SER A 97 -3.38 -3.38 -19.44
N ALA A 98 -2.43 -4.18 -19.87
CA ALA A 98 -2.51 -4.80 -21.18
C ALA A 98 -3.11 -6.20 -20.99
N PRO A 99 -4.02 -6.66 -21.87
CA PRO A 99 -4.45 -8.06 -21.90
C PRO A 99 -3.31 -9.02 -22.26
N THR A 100 -2.09 -8.51 -22.45
CA THR A 100 -0.91 -9.29 -22.83
C THR A 100 -0.05 -9.62 -21.61
N THR A 101 0.33 -10.90 -21.55
CA THR A 101 1.15 -11.61 -20.56
C THR A 101 2.61 -11.15 -20.49
N THR A 102 2.91 -9.90 -20.85
CA THR A 102 4.27 -9.38 -20.83
C THR A 102 4.80 -9.37 -19.40
N THR A 103 5.82 -10.18 -19.14
CA THR A 103 6.51 -10.20 -17.85
C THR A 103 7.43 -8.99 -17.74
N ILE A 104 7.29 -8.24 -16.65
CA ILE A 104 8.09 -7.06 -16.34
C ILE A 104 9.05 -7.45 -15.21
N ASP A 105 10.31 -7.03 -15.28
CA ASP A 105 11.24 -7.25 -14.18
C ASP A 105 10.78 -6.44 -12.95
N ALA A 106 10.51 -7.14 -11.85
CA ALA A 106 9.98 -6.56 -10.61
C ALA A 106 11.10 -6.22 -9.63
N ALA A 107 12.06 -7.13 -9.45
CA ALA A 107 13.13 -7.01 -8.47
C ALA A 107 14.45 -7.55 -8.99
N THR A 108 15.52 -6.77 -8.84
CA THR A 108 16.91 -7.20 -8.96
C THR A 108 17.39 -7.87 -7.66
N ALA A 109 18.60 -8.44 -7.65
CA ALA A 109 19.17 -9.15 -6.49
C ALA A 109 19.15 -8.34 -5.17
N ASP A 110 19.27 -7.01 -5.26
CA ASP A 110 19.34 -6.11 -4.09
C ASP A 110 17.99 -5.48 -3.71
N THR A 111 16.90 -5.93 -4.32
CA THR A 111 15.56 -5.38 -4.11
C THR A 111 14.56 -6.46 -3.77
N LYS A 112 13.58 -6.11 -2.93
CA LYS A 112 12.53 -7.02 -2.48
C LYS A 112 11.16 -6.42 -2.78
N ILE A 113 10.26 -7.16 -3.40
CA ILE A 113 8.86 -6.72 -3.48
C ILE A 113 8.20 -7.00 -2.12
N VAL A 114 7.81 -5.95 -1.39
CA VAL A 114 7.26 -6.07 -0.02
C VAL A 114 5.75 -5.95 0.03
N SER A 115 5.18 -5.20 -0.92
CA SER A 115 3.74 -5.05 -1.08
C SER A 115 3.39 -4.96 -2.55
N VAL A 116 2.16 -5.35 -2.87
CA VAL A 116 1.57 -5.15 -4.19
C VAL A 116 0.21 -4.49 -4.04
N TYR A 117 -0.16 -3.72 -5.05
CA TYR A 117 -1.50 -3.21 -5.23
C TYR A 117 -2.08 -3.78 -6.51
N ALA A 118 -3.31 -4.27 -6.43
CA ALA A 118 -4.13 -4.67 -7.56
C ALA A 118 -5.50 -4.00 -7.41
N LYS A 119 -5.92 -3.28 -8.44
CA LYS A 119 -7.26 -2.72 -8.52
C LYS A 119 -8.31 -3.83 -8.55
N ASP A 120 -9.56 -3.50 -8.21
CA ASP A 120 -10.69 -4.41 -8.40
C ASP A 120 -10.66 -5.03 -9.80
N LYS A 121 -10.86 -6.35 -9.86
CA LYS A 121 -10.76 -7.19 -11.07
C LYS A 121 -9.40 -7.21 -11.76
N CYS A 122 -8.36 -6.68 -11.13
CA CYS A 122 -6.98 -6.83 -11.57
C CYS A 122 -6.24 -7.87 -10.73
N GLU A 123 -5.19 -8.41 -11.33
CA GLU A 123 -4.39 -9.47 -10.76
C GLU A 123 -2.92 -9.18 -10.98
N VAL A 124 -2.12 -9.40 -9.94
CA VAL A 124 -0.66 -9.41 -9.99
C VAL A 124 -0.18 -10.84 -9.79
N LEU A 125 0.58 -11.37 -10.74
CA LEU A 125 1.30 -12.64 -10.60
C LEU A 125 2.79 -12.35 -10.44
N LEU A 126 3.39 -12.76 -9.33
CA LEU A 126 4.83 -12.69 -9.09
C LEU A 126 5.50 -14.03 -9.44
N LEU A 127 6.56 -13.97 -10.24
CA LEU A 127 7.27 -15.14 -10.79
C LEU A 127 8.75 -15.07 -10.41
N ALA A 128 9.37 -16.17 -9.99
CA ALA A 128 10.81 -16.17 -9.72
C ALA A 128 11.65 -15.92 -11.00
N ILE A 129 12.70 -15.09 -10.89
CA ILE A 129 13.73 -14.96 -11.93
C ILE A 129 14.63 -16.20 -11.81
N ALA A 130 14.45 -17.15 -12.72
CA ALA A 130 15.21 -18.41 -12.84
C ALA A 130 15.03 -19.42 -11.70
N THR A 131 14.06 -20.33 -11.88
CA THR A 131 14.27 -21.76 -11.60
C THR A 131 13.58 -22.53 -12.72
N THR A 132 14.29 -23.49 -13.30
CA THR A 132 13.68 -24.49 -14.19
C THR A 132 13.48 -25.73 -13.32
N PRO A 133 12.24 -26.25 -13.15
CA PRO A 133 10.96 -25.74 -13.67
C PRO A 133 10.48 -24.47 -12.95
N VAL A 134 9.71 -23.63 -13.66
CA VAL A 134 9.12 -22.40 -13.11
C VAL A 134 8.20 -22.78 -11.96
N ALA A 135 8.58 -22.42 -10.73
CA ALA A 135 7.70 -22.58 -9.57
C ALA A 135 6.38 -21.84 -9.81
N GLU A 136 5.28 -22.40 -9.30
CA GLU A 136 3.96 -21.76 -9.36
C GLU A 136 4.05 -20.34 -8.80
N GLY A 137 3.71 -19.35 -9.61
CA GLY A 137 3.79 -17.94 -9.24
C GLY A 137 2.80 -17.59 -8.14
N ILE A 138 3.06 -16.49 -7.43
CA ILE A 138 2.18 -16.04 -6.34
C ILE A 138 1.23 -15.00 -6.89
N LYS A 139 -0.06 -15.26 -6.71
CA LYS A 139 -1.15 -14.51 -7.29
C LYS A 139 -1.85 -13.64 -6.27
N PHE A 140 -2.08 -12.38 -6.62
CA PHE A 140 -2.79 -11.39 -5.82
C PHE A 140 -3.92 -10.79 -6.65
N THR A 141 -5.17 -11.08 -6.30
CA THR A 141 -6.36 -10.61 -7.02
C THR A 141 -7.03 -9.49 -6.23
N GLY A 142 -7.06 -8.31 -6.83
CA GLY A 142 -7.74 -7.14 -6.26
C GLY A 142 -9.26 -7.28 -6.32
N THR A 143 -9.91 -6.82 -5.25
CA THR A 143 -11.37 -6.72 -5.14
C THR A 143 -11.77 -5.29 -4.78
N ALA A 144 -13.05 -4.96 -4.80
CA ALA A 144 -13.54 -3.65 -4.36
C ALA A 144 -13.10 -3.25 -2.94
N THR A 145 -12.83 -4.22 -2.05
CA THR A 145 -12.50 -3.99 -0.64
C THR A 145 -11.06 -4.33 -0.27
N VAL A 146 -10.38 -5.15 -1.08
CA VAL A 146 -9.00 -5.61 -0.83
C VAL A 146 -8.16 -5.32 -2.06
N ASN A 147 -7.31 -4.30 -1.97
CA ASN A 147 -6.47 -3.88 -3.09
C ASN A 147 -4.98 -3.89 -2.79
N PHE A 148 -4.60 -3.90 -1.52
CA PHE A 148 -3.21 -3.90 -1.08
C PHE A 148 -2.91 -5.24 -0.43
N PHE A 149 -1.79 -5.85 -0.81
CA PHE A 149 -1.38 -7.15 -0.33
C PHE A 149 0.06 -7.08 0.13
N LYS A 150 0.35 -7.73 1.25
CA LYS A 150 1.71 -7.94 1.74
C LYS A 150 2.30 -9.16 1.05
N VAL A 151 3.53 -9.02 0.56
CA VAL A 151 4.30 -10.16 0.06
C VAL A 151 5.07 -10.78 1.22
N ALA A 152 4.83 -12.07 1.49
CA ALA A 152 5.52 -12.79 2.55
C ALA A 152 7.04 -12.80 2.32
N ALA A 153 7.85 -12.71 3.37
CA ALA A 153 9.31 -12.57 3.27
C ALA A 153 9.98 -13.70 2.46
N ALA A 154 9.47 -14.93 2.57
CA ALA A 154 9.95 -16.10 1.81
C ALA A 154 9.81 -15.93 0.28
N ASN A 155 8.95 -15.01 -0.14
CA ASN A 155 8.54 -14.82 -1.53
C ASN A 155 9.08 -13.52 -2.15
N GLN A 156 10.00 -12.82 -1.48
CA GLN A 156 10.51 -11.51 -1.92
C GLN A 156 11.83 -11.59 -2.70
N GLY A 157 12.13 -12.73 -3.32
CA GLY A 157 13.36 -12.93 -4.10
C GLY A 157 13.44 -12.04 -5.35
N SER A 158 14.39 -12.33 -6.24
CA SER A 158 14.39 -11.73 -7.58
C SER A 158 13.16 -12.21 -8.35
N LEU A 159 12.28 -11.28 -8.69
CA LEU A 159 10.95 -11.55 -9.25
C LEU A 159 10.74 -10.84 -10.57
N LYS A 160 9.97 -11.48 -11.46
CA LYS A 160 9.21 -10.84 -12.53
C LYS A 160 7.76 -10.73 -12.10
N TYR A 161 6.99 -9.90 -12.77
CA TYR A 161 5.55 -9.85 -12.57
C TYR A 161 4.76 -9.68 -13.85
N THR A 162 3.49 -10.08 -13.80
CA THR A 162 2.46 -9.68 -14.76
C THR A 162 1.35 -8.92 -14.04
N CYS A 163 0.64 -8.08 -14.78
CA CYS A 163 -0.59 -7.42 -14.35
C CYS A 163 -1.68 -7.73 -15.37
N THR A 164 -2.81 -8.27 -14.95
CA THR A 164 -3.92 -8.59 -15.84
C THR A 164 -5.22 -8.09 -15.22
N CYS A 165 -6.07 -7.42 -16.01
CA CYS A 165 -7.36 -6.94 -15.55
C CYS A 165 -8.48 -7.49 -16.42
N THR A 166 -9.51 -8.01 -15.78
CA THR A 166 -10.75 -8.40 -16.47
C THR A 166 -11.73 -7.22 -16.50
N PRO A 167 -12.44 -7.00 -17.62
CA PRO A 167 -13.49 -5.97 -17.72
C PRO A 167 -14.55 -6.02 -16.60
#